data_AF-A0A1A7CAF3-F1
#
_entry.id   AF-A0A1A7CAF3-F1
#
_cell.length_a   1.000
_cell.length_b   1.000
_cell.length_c   1.000
_cell.angle_alpha   90.00
_cell.angle_beta   90.00
_cell.angle_gamma   90.00
#
_symmetry.space_group_name_H-M   'P 1'
#
loop_
_entity.id
_entity.type
_entity.pdbx_description
1 polymer ?
#
loop_
_entity_poly.entity_id
_entity_poly.type
_entity_poly.pdbx_seq_one_letter_code
_entity_poly.pdbx_strand_id
1 'polypeptide(L)'
;MTRVSLNYLLLSLFILLFGTTGGAAMTRKLANRNDELGWRFFWWWLPFCLALFLCQCLLFPKARTRLLYQLLFMGSIAWTLTFFMLSIILPVFWLSPMAVQAKGLLAAIFAAIFLYNMVFGWRLVNRRWADLAAPAFEQEFKPREGSVNWDKVVRKMRIEPAILIPGVPASWAAIVWIVFIIGMIAGLFMRSCWPAFSAFSWSIPLVLITACLSQVSGAAFAQAVKVRAIERDRHILLPSCG
;
A
#
# COMPACT_ATOMS: atom_id res chain seq x y z
N MET A 1 -8.92 -5.09 14.83
CA MET A 1 -9.42 -4.11 13.87
C MET A 1 -9.95 -3.02 14.71
N THR A 2 -9.19 -1.94 14.72
CA THR A 2 -9.61 -0.71 15.37
C THR A 2 -10.83 -0.15 14.64
N ARG A 3 -11.76 0.41 15.42
CA ARG A 3 -12.91 1.11 14.89
C ARG A 3 -12.46 2.21 13.93
N VAL A 4 -13.04 2.26 12.74
CA VAL A 4 -12.76 3.33 11.77
C VAL A 4 -13.21 4.67 12.36
N SER A 5 -12.23 5.55 12.59
CA SER A 5 -12.41 6.88 13.17
C SER A 5 -12.08 7.96 12.14
N LEU A 6 -12.61 9.17 12.37
CA LEU A 6 -12.31 10.34 11.55
C LEU A 6 -10.79 10.61 11.48
N ASN A 7 -10.05 10.27 12.53
CA ASN A 7 -8.60 10.43 12.59
C ASN A 7 -7.89 9.65 11.47
N TYR A 8 -8.36 8.46 11.08
CA TYR A 8 -7.77 7.73 9.96
C TYR A 8 -8.00 8.43 8.61
N LEU A 9 -9.18 9.03 8.42
CA LEU A 9 -9.49 9.78 7.22
C LEU A 9 -8.64 11.07 7.12
N LEU A 10 -8.53 11.81 8.22
CA LEU A 10 -7.68 13.00 8.31
C LEU A 10 -6.19 12.69 8.14
N LEU A 11 -5.73 11.60 8.76
CA LEU A 11 -4.36 11.11 8.57
C LEU A 11 -4.10 10.73 7.11
N SER A 12 -5.06 10.09 6.46
CA SER A 12 -4.95 9.75 5.04
C SER A 12 -4.83 11.01 4.17
N LEU A 13 -5.69 12.01 4.40
CA LEU A 13 -5.61 13.30 3.71
C LEU A 13 -4.23 13.94 3.90
N PHE A 14 -3.76 13.99 5.15
CA PHE A 14 -2.45 14.55 5.48
C PHE A 14 -1.33 13.83 4.71
N ILE A 15 -1.32 12.49 4.73
CA ILE A 15 -0.30 11.69 4.03
C ILE A 15 -0.36 11.91 2.50
N LEU A 16 -1.56 12.01 1.92
CA LEU A 16 -1.73 12.25 0.48
C LEU A 16 -1.23 13.64 0.07
N LEU A 17 -1.59 14.68 0.83
CA LEU A 17 -1.13 16.05 0.58
C LEU A 17 0.38 16.16 0.80
N PHE A 18 0.90 15.55 1.87
CA PHE A 18 2.32 15.55 2.18
C PHE A 18 3.13 14.78 1.12
N GLY A 19 2.61 13.66 0.62
CA GLY A 19 3.20 12.94 -0.50
C GLY A 19 3.26 13.80 -1.77
N THR A 20 2.12 14.38 -2.17
CA THR A 20 2.03 15.18 -3.41
C THR A 20 2.92 16.42 -3.35
N THR A 21 2.85 17.18 -2.25
CA THR A 21 3.67 18.40 -2.06
C THR A 21 5.14 18.08 -1.83
N GLY A 22 5.45 17.05 -1.03
CA GLY A 22 6.81 16.56 -0.80
C GLY A 22 7.47 16.06 -2.08
N GLY A 23 6.76 15.28 -2.90
CA GLY A 23 7.22 14.83 -4.21
C GLY A 23 7.48 15.98 -5.18
N ALA A 24 6.61 16.99 -5.21
CA ALA A 24 6.82 18.20 -6.00
C ALA A 24 8.07 18.98 -5.55
N ALA A 25 8.24 19.17 -4.24
CA ALA A 25 9.41 19.83 -3.67
C ALA A 25 10.71 19.05 -3.94
N MET A 26 10.67 17.72 -3.87
CA MET A 26 11.79 16.85 -4.24
C MET A 26 12.12 16.95 -5.72
N THR A 27 11.12 16.94 -6.59
CA THR A 27 11.28 17.09 -8.04
C THR A 27 11.97 18.39 -8.38
N ARG A 28 11.48 19.50 -7.81
CA ARG A 28 12.09 20.83 -7.92
C ARG A 28 13.56 20.83 -7.51
N LYS A 29 13.88 20.22 -6.36
CA LYS A 29 15.27 20.15 -5.86
C LYS A 29 16.17 19.27 -6.73
N LEU A 30 15.65 18.16 -7.27
CA LEU A 30 16.39 17.22 -8.10
C LEU A 30 16.61 17.74 -9.52
N ALA A 31 15.68 18.53 -10.05
CA ALA A 31 15.76 19.12 -11.37
C ALA A 31 16.43 20.52 -11.35
N ASN A 32 17.51 20.69 -10.58
CA ASN A 32 18.29 21.93 -10.49
C ASN A 32 17.47 23.19 -10.14
N ARG A 33 16.51 23.07 -9.22
CA ARG A 33 15.60 24.16 -8.81
C ARG A 33 14.68 24.66 -9.92
N ASN A 34 14.37 23.81 -10.90
CA ASN A 34 13.33 24.11 -11.89
C ASN A 34 11.93 24.00 -11.26
N ASP A 35 11.35 25.15 -10.93
CA ASP A 35 10.01 25.25 -10.33
C ASP A 35 8.91 24.72 -11.26
N GLU A 36 9.07 24.85 -12.58
CA GLU A 36 8.09 24.38 -13.56
C GLU A 36 7.91 22.86 -13.50
N LEU A 37 9.01 22.11 -13.37
CA LEU A 37 8.97 20.65 -13.26
C LEU A 37 8.36 20.19 -11.93
N GLY A 38 8.60 20.95 -10.85
CA GLY A 38 7.94 20.73 -9.56
C GLY A 38 6.42 20.90 -9.66
N TRP A 39 5.96 21.96 -10.30
CA TRP A 39 4.53 22.19 -10.54
C TRP A 39 3.90 21.18 -11.48
N ARG A 40 4.60 20.77 -12.54
CA ARG A 40 4.13 19.69 -13.42
C ARG A 40 3.95 18.40 -12.64
N PHE A 41 4.91 18.01 -11.79
CA PHE A 41 4.73 16.85 -10.90
C PHE A 41 3.47 17.01 -10.04
N PHE A 42 3.31 18.15 -9.36
CA PHE A 42 2.16 18.41 -8.50
C PHE A 42 0.82 18.24 -9.25
N TRP A 43 0.67 18.89 -10.40
CA TRP A 43 -0.57 18.86 -11.17
C TRP A 43 -0.89 17.49 -11.78
N TRP A 44 0.14 16.70 -12.13
CA TRP A 44 -0.05 15.33 -12.59
C TRP A 44 -0.47 14.38 -11.46
N TRP A 45 0.00 14.61 -10.24
CA TRP A 45 -0.27 13.74 -9.09
C TRP A 45 -1.52 14.12 -8.29
N LEU A 46 -1.94 15.39 -8.35
CA LEU A 46 -3.11 15.89 -7.64
C LEU A 46 -4.42 15.13 -7.99
N PRO A 47 -4.74 14.80 -9.26
CA PRO A 47 -5.95 14.03 -9.58
C PRO A 47 -5.98 12.66 -8.90
N PHE A 48 -4.85 11.96 -8.83
CA PHE A 48 -4.75 10.67 -8.15
C PHE A 48 -4.95 10.81 -6.64
N CYS A 49 -4.34 11.83 -6.03
CA CYS A 49 -4.54 12.19 -4.63
C CYS A 49 -6.03 12.43 -4.32
N LEU A 50 -6.70 13.27 -5.13
CA LEU A 50 -8.11 13.60 -4.96
C LEU A 50 -9.02 12.40 -5.18
N ALA A 51 -8.76 11.58 -6.20
CA ALA A 51 -9.55 10.38 -6.49
C ALA A 51 -9.47 9.36 -5.34
N LEU A 52 -8.26 9.13 -4.79
CA LEU A 52 -8.08 8.23 -3.67
C LEU A 52 -8.78 8.73 -2.41
N PHE A 53 -8.64 10.02 -2.10
CA PHE A 53 -9.29 10.61 -0.94
C PHE A 53 -10.82 10.63 -1.08
N LEU A 54 -11.34 10.93 -2.26
CA LEU A 54 -12.77 10.88 -2.54
C LEU A 54 -13.32 9.46 -2.34
N CYS A 55 -12.61 8.44 -2.84
CA CYS A 55 -12.97 7.04 -2.60
C CYS A 55 -13.05 6.72 -1.10
N GLN A 56 -12.08 7.18 -0.30
CA GLN A 56 -12.08 7.01 1.15
C GLN A 56 -13.24 7.73 1.83
N CYS A 57 -13.54 8.96 1.43
CA CYS A 57 -14.71 9.71 1.92
C CYS A 57 -16.02 8.98 1.62
N LEU A 58 -16.17 8.37 0.44
CA LEU A 58 -17.35 7.60 0.06
C LEU A 58 -17.48 6.29 0.85
N LEU A 59 -16.35 5.63 1.16
CA LEU A 59 -16.33 4.41 1.95
C LEU A 59 -16.56 4.66 3.44
N PHE A 60 -16.08 5.79 3.97
CA PHE A 60 -16.00 6.07 5.41
C PHE A 60 -17.32 5.93 6.18
N PRO A 61 -18.47 6.50 5.76
CA PRO A 61 -19.73 6.36 6.49
C PRO A 61 -20.17 4.91 6.60
N LYS A 62 -20.00 4.13 5.53
CA LYS A 62 -20.38 2.71 5.47
C LYS A 62 -19.38 1.82 6.21
N ALA A 63 -18.11 2.19 6.23
CA ALA A 63 -17.05 1.47 6.94
C ALA A 63 -17.25 1.46 8.46
N ARG A 64 -17.98 2.44 9.01
CA ARG A 64 -18.32 2.52 10.44
C ARG A 64 -19.45 1.59 10.88
N THR A 65 -20.19 1.02 9.93
CA THR A 65 -21.36 0.19 10.21
C THR A 65 -21.24 -1.19 9.60
N ARG A 66 -20.46 -1.37 8.53
CA ARG A 66 -20.40 -2.62 7.75
C ARG A 66 -18.97 -3.09 7.56
N LEU A 67 -18.73 -4.37 7.88
CA LEU A 67 -17.42 -5.01 7.78
C LEU A 67 -16.84 -4.99 6.37
N LEU A 68 -17.67 -5.22 5.34
CA LEU A 68 -17.27 -5.15 3.94
C LEU A 68 -16.58 -3.81 3.60
N TYR A 69 -17.23 -2.71 3.98
CA TYR A 69 -16.72 -1.37 3.70
C TYR A 69 -15.55 -1.00 4.60
N GLN A 70 -15.49 -1.54 5.83
CA GLN A 70 -14.32 -1.43 6.70
C GLN A 70 -13.08 -2.04 6.03
N LEU A 71 -13.20 -3.23 5.44
CA LEU A 71 -12.10 -3.89 4.74
C LEU A 71 -11.66 -3.12 3.49
N LEU A 72 -12.61 -2.62 2.69
CA LEU A 72 -12.31 -1.77 1.53
C LEU A 72 -11.62 -0.47 1.96
N PHE A 73 -12.09 0.16 3.03
CA PHE A 73 -11.48 1.36 3.59
C PHE A 73 -10.05 1.09 4.05
N MET A 74 -9.81 0.03 4.83
CA MET A 74 -8.45 -0.35 5.26
C MET A 74 -7.52 -0.66 4.08
N GLY A 75 -8.02 -1.35 3.04
CA GLY A 75 -7.27 -1.57 1.80
C GLY A 75 -6.91 -0.27 1.09
N SER A 76 -7.82 0.70 1.08
CA SER A 76 -7.54 2.03 0.51
C SER A 76 -6.54 2.85 1.32
N ILE A 77 -6.44 2.65 2.64
CA ILE A 77 -5.39 3.29 3.47
C ILE A 77 -4.01 2.74 3.11
N ALA A 78 -3.90 1.43 2.83
CA ALA A 78 -2.65 0.87 2.32
C ALA A 78 -2.27 1.44 0.94
N TRP A 79 -3.25 1.78 0.10
CA TRP A 79 -3.02 2.55 -1.14
C TRP A 79 -2.52 3.97 -0.86
N THR A 80 -3.01 4.66 0.18
CA THR A 80 -2.48 5.98 0.58
C THR A 80 -0.98 5.91 0.91
N LEU A 81 -0.58 4.90 1.69
CA LEU A 81 0.83 4.71 2.02
C LEU A 81 1.66 4.35 0.78
N THR A 82 1.11 3.54 -0.12
CA THR A 82 1.75 3.22 -1.41
C THR A 82 1.95 4.49 -2.25
N PHE A 83 0.92 5.31 -2.37
CA PHE A 83 0.97 6.60 -3.07
C PHE A 83 2.04 7.52 -2.48
N PHE A 84 2.10 7.60 -1.15
CA PHE A 84 3.11 8.39 -0.46
C PHE A 84 4.53 7.93 -0.80
N MET A 85 4.79 6.63 -0.75
CA MET A 85 6.10 6.06 -1.10
C MET A 85 6.44 6.32 -2.57
N LEU A 86 5.50 6.15 -3.49
CA LEU A 86 5.67 6.47 -4.90
C LEU A 86 5.97 7.96 -5.11
N SER A 87 5.34 8.86 -4.36
CA SER A 87 5.59 10.30 -4.45
C SER A 87 7.02 10.69 -4.06
N ILE A 88 7.70 9.86 -3.27
CA ILE A 88 9.12 10.04 -2.91
C ILE A 88 10.05 9.47 -3.99
N ILE A 89 9.67 8.35 -4.63
CA ILE A 89 10.49 7.67 -5.65
C ILE A 89 10.41 8.38 -7.01
N LEU A 90 9.22 8.75 -7.44
CA LEU A 90 8.95 9.25 -8.78
C LEU A 90 9.65 10.56 -9.17
N PRO A 91 10.02 11.47 -8.26
CA PRO A 91 10.89 12.59 -8.57
C PRO A 91 12.19 12.21 -9.32
N VAL A 92 12.70 10.98 -9.14
CA VAL A 92 13.86 10.47 -9.87
C VAL A 92 13.62 10.42 -11.39
N PHE A 93 12.39 10.20 -11.83
CA PHE A 93 12.02 10.15 -13.26
C PHE A 93 12.10 11.53 -13.93
N TRP A 94 12.19 12.60 -13.15
CA TRP A 94 12.35 13.97 -13.66
C TRP A 94 13.81 14.39 -13.81
N LEU A 95 14.77 13.51 -13.46
CA LEU A 95 16.18 13.73 -13.74
C LEU A 95 16.42 13.71 -15.26
N SER A 96 16.98 14.81 -15.78
CA SER A 96 17.35 14.99 -17.20
C SER A 96 18.28 13.90 -17.76
N PRO A 97 19.32 13.40 -17.05
CA PRO A 97 20.28 12.46 -17.64
C PRO A 97 19.74 11.03 -17.86
N MET A 98 18.54 10.68 -17.37
CA MET A 98 17.96 9.36 -17.66
C MET A 98 17.25 9.35 -19.01
N ALA A 99 17.66 8.43 -19.90
CA ALA A 99 16.97 8.16 -21.15
C ALA A 99 15.50 7.76 -20.92
N VAL A 100 14.61 8.19 -21.81
CA VAL A 100 13.15 7.89 -21.75
C VAL A 100 12.90 6.38 -21.71
N GLN A 101 13.69 5.59 -22.44
CA GLN A 101 13.60 4.12 -22.46
C GLN A 101 13.89 3.52 -21.08
N ALA A 102 14.90 4.02 -20.36
CA ALA A 102 15.23 3.56 -19.02
C ALA A 102 14.12 3.92 -18.01
N LYS A 103 13.52 5.11 -18.15
CA LYS A 103 12.34 5.51 -17.37
C LYS A 103 11.15 4.59 -17.65
N GLY A 104 10.85 4.30 -18.91
CA GLY A 104 9.79 3.36 -19.28
C GLY A 104 10.01 1.96 -18.69
N LEU A 105 11.23 1.44 -18.77
CA LEU A 105 11.59 0.14 -18.22
C LEU A 105 11.42 0.10 -16.69
N LEU A 106 11.90 1.12 -15.97
CA LEU A 106 11.73 1.20 -14.51
C LEU A 106 10.26 1.28 -14.11
N ALA A 107 9.47 2.09 -14.82
CA ALA A 107 8.03 2.19 -14.56
C ALA A 107 7.33 0.84 -14.78
N ALA A 108 7.68 0.11 -15.85
CA ALA A 108 7.15 -1.23 -16.12
C ALA A 108 7.54 -2.24 -15.02
N ILE A 109 8.79 -2.22 -14.56
CA ILE A 109 9.25 -3.07 -13.45
C ILE A 109 8.48 -2.75 -12.17
N PHE A 110 8.29 -1.47 -11.83
CA PHE A 110 7.54 -1.08 -10.65
C PHE A 110 6.07 -1.48 -10.73
N ALA A 111 5.43 -1.28 -11.88
CA ALA A 111 4.06 -1.72 -12.11
C ALA A 111 3.94 -3.25 -11.98
N ALA A 112 4.88 -4.01 -12.56
CA ALA A 112 4.90 -5.47 -12.47
C ALA A 112 5.07 -5.94 -11.01
N ILE A 113 6.02 -5.36 -10.26
CA ILE A 113 6.23 -5.68 -8.85
C ILE A 113 4.98 -5.34 -8.03
N PHE A 114 4.40 -4.16 -8.21
CA PHE A 114 3.19 -3.73 -7.51
C PHE A 114 2.01 -4.69 -7.77
N LEU A 115 1.72 -4.99 -9.04
CA LEU A 115 0.62 -5.89 -9.41
C LEU A 115 0.86 -7.31 -8.93
N TYR A 116 2.08 -7.83 -9.08
CA TYR A 116 2.43 -9.17 -8.62
C TYR A 116 2.20 -9.31 -7.11
N ASN A 117 2.62 -8.32 -6.33
CA ASN A 117 2.47 -8.33 -4.87
C ASN A 117 1.01 -8.17 -4.43
N MET A 118 0.24 -7.33 -5.10
CA MET A 118 -1.20 -7.23 -4.87
C MET A 118 -1.91 -8.56 -5.14
N VAL A 119 -1.60 -9.22 -6.27
CA VAL A 119 -2.14 -10.55 -6.62
C VAL A 119 -1.66 -11.62 -5.63
N PHE A 120 -0.42 -11.54 -5.16
CA PHE A 120 0.12 -12.46 -4.17
C PHE A 120 -0.66 -12.37 -2.85
N GLY A 121 -0.89 -11.16 -2.32
CA GLY A 121 -1.69 -10.94 -1.12
C GLY A 121 -3.12 -11.49 -1.27
N TRP A 122 -3.73 -11.29 -2.44
CA TRP A 122 -5.04 -11.84 -2.77
C TRP A 122 -5.06 -13.38 -2.77
N ARG A 123 -4.10 -14.00 -3.45
CA ARG A 123 -3.97 -15.47 -3.53
C ARG A 123 -3.69 -16.08 -2.16
N LEU A 124 -2.92 -15.40 -1.31
CA LEU A 124 -2.60 -15.87 0.04
C LEU A 124 -3.86 -15.98 0.90
N VAL A 125 -4.75 -14.97 0.86
CA VAL A 125 -6.07 -15.05 1.52
C VAL A 125 -6.87 -16.22 0.99
N ASN A 126 -6.97 -16.37 -0.34
CA ASN A 126 -7.78 -17.45 -0.93
C ASN A 126 -7.29 -18.84 -0.55
N ARG A 127 -5.97 -19.05 -0.53
CA ARG A 127 -5.36 -20.33 -0.12
C ARG A 127 -5.66 -20.65 1.34
N ARG A 128 -5.53 -19.66 2.23
CA ARG A 128 -5.75 -19.85 3.68
C ARG A 128 -7.22 -19.81 4.08
N TRP A 129 -8.12 -19.45 3.15
CA TRP A 129 -9.53 -19.28 3.45
C TRP A 129 -10.19 -20.59 3.85
N ALA A 130 -10.10 -21.62 3.01
CA ALA A 130 -10.80 -22.88 3.24
C ALA A 130 -10.31 -23.58 4.51
N ASP A 131 -8.99 -23.63 4.71
CA ASP A 131 -8.39 -24.45 5.76
C ASP A 131 -8.38 -23.76 7.13
N LEU A 132 -8.29 -22.42 7.17
CA LEU A 132 -8.10 -21.66 8.41
C LEU A 132 -9.20 -20.64 8.67
N ALA A 133 -9.58 -19.84 7.67
CA ALA A 133 -10.47 -18.71 7.87
C ALA A 133 -11.94 -19.12 7.99
N ALA A 134 -12.42 -20.01 7.12
CA ALA A 134 -13.81 -20.45 7.11
C ALA A 134 -14.19 -21.21 8.40
N PRO A 135 -13.37 -22.17 8.89
CA PRO A 135 -13.64 -22.78 10.20
C PRO A 135 -13.61 -21.77 11.35
N ALA A 136 -12.67 -20.83 11.33
CA ALA A 136 -12.60 -19.77 12.34
C ALA A 136 -13.80 -18.82 12.26
N PHE A 137 -14.33 -18.56 11.06
CA PHE A 137 -15.54 -17.78 10.86
C PHE A 137 -16.74 -18.46 11.51
N GLU A 138 -16.95 -19.77 11.29
CA GLU A 138 -18.06 -20.48 11.94
C GLU A 138 -17.94 -20.48 13.47
N GLN A 139 -16.72 -20.58 14.01
CA GLN A 139 -16.49 -20.55 15.46
C GLN A 139 -16.78 -19.18 16.09
N GLU A 140 -16.52 -18.10 15.35
CA GLU A 140 -16.64 -16.72 15.87
C GLU A 140 -17.92 -16.02 15.41
N PHE A 141 -18.70 -16.65 14.53
CA PHE A 141 -19.99 -16.14 14.08
C PHE A 141 -21.04 -16.34 15.18
N LYS A 142 -21.75 -15.28 15.50
CA LYS A 142 -22.83 -15.29 16.49
C LYS A 142 -24.17 -15.14 15.78
N PRO A 143 -24.92 -16.23 15.55
CA PRO A 143 -26.16 -16.19 14.76
C PRO A 143 -27.20 -15.22 15.32
N ARG A 144 -27.34 -15.15 16.66
CA ARG A 144 -28.32 -14.28 17.33
C ARG A 144 -28.01 -12.79 17.17
N GLU A 145 -26.73 -12.44 17.06
CA GLU A 145 -26.27 -11.04 16.93
C GLU A 145 -26.02 -10.65 15.47
N GLY A 146 -26.04 -11.61 14.52
CA GLY A 146 -25.64 -11.40 13.14
C GLY A 146 -24.20 -10.86 13.00
N SER A 147 -23.35 -11.11 14.00
CA SER A 147 -22.03 -10.48 14.14
C SER A 147 -20.92 -11.54 14.09
N VAL A 148 -19.71 -11.11 13.73
CA VAL A 148 -18.52 -11.96 13.74
C VAL A 148 -17.34 -11.20 14.33
N ASN A 149 -16.54 -11.87 15.14
CA ASN A 149 -15.24 -11.35 15.55
C ASN A 149 -14.21 -11.54 14.42
N TRP A 150 -14.24 -10.64 13.44
CA TRP A 150 -13.38 -10.73 12.26
C TRP A 150 -11.89 -10.73 12.60
N ASP A 151 -11.49 -10.08 13.69
CA ASP A 151 -10.08 -10.04 14.10
C ASP A 151 -9.53 -11.41 14.41
N LYS A 152 -10.31 -12.24 15.11
CA LYS A 152 -9.90 -13.60 15.40
C LYS A 152 -9.84 -14.45 14.13
N VAL A 153 -10.76 -14.25 13.20
CA VAL A 153 -10.73 -14.90 11.87
C VAL A 153 -9.45 -14.53 11.12
N VAL A 154 -9.10 -13.24 11.08
CA VAL A 154 -7.87 -12.76 10.40
C VAL A 154 -6.61 -13.26 11.10
N ARG A 155 -6.56 -13.25 12.43
CA ARG A 155 -5.41 -13.77 13.20
C ARG A 155 -5.15 -15.24 12.92
N LYS A 156 -6.20 -16.05 12.73
CA LYS A 156 -6.07 -17.48 12.38
C LYS A 156 -5.42 -17.68 11.01
N MET A 157 -5.66 -16.77 10.07
CA MET A 157 -5.00 -16.82 8.77
C MET A 157 -3.51 -16.48 8.81
N ARG A 158 -2.97 -15.87 9.89
CA ARG A 158 -1.54 -15.51 10.05
C ARG A 158 -0.94 -14.82 8.81
N ILE A 159 -1.68 -13.91 8.21
CA ILE A 159 -1.25 -13.21 7.00
C ILE A 159 -0.25 -12.14 7.43
N GLU A 160 1.03 -12.44 7.23
CA GLU A 160 2.12 -11.52 7.47
C GLU A 160 2.62 -11.01 6.11
N PRO A 161 2.60 -9.70 5.86
CA PRO A 161 3.22 -9.14 4.67
C PRO A 161 4.72 -9.41 4.75
N ALA A 162 5.24 -10.16 3.77
CA ALA A 162 6.65 -10.51 3.69
C ALA A 162 7.27 -9.83 2.48
N ILE A 163 8.46 -9.24 2.64
CA ILE A 163 9.27 -8.84 1.49
C ILE A 163 9.65 -10.12 0.76
N LEU A 164 9.04 -10.36 -0.38
CA LEU A 164 9.41 -11.45 -1.26
C LEU A 164 10.43 -10.92 -2.29
N ILE A 165 11.71 -11.18 -2.03
CA ILE A 165 12.75 -10.99 -3.05
C ILE A 165 12.97 -12.35 -3.73
N PRO A 166 12.68 -12.51 -5.03
CA PRO A 166 12.95 -13.76 -5.74
C PRO A 166 14.39 -14.20 -5.54
N GLY A 167 14.58 -15.46 -5.14
CA GLY A 167 15.91 -16.04 -4.87
C GLY A 167 16.49 -15.78 -3.48
N VAL A 168 15.81 -15.01 -2.61
CA VAL A 168 16.27 -14.76 -1.22
C VAL A 168 15.37 -15.50 -0.22
N PRO A 169 15.93 -16.35 0.67
CA PRO A 169 15.17 -17.01 1.72
C PRO A 169 14.52 -16.02 2.69
N ALA A 170 13.31 -16.32 3.18
CA ALA A 170 12.60 -15.47 4.14
C ALA A 170 13.38 -15.25 5.45
N SER A 171 14.24 -16.19 5.85
CA SER A 171 15.12 -16.07 7.03
C SER A 171 16.13 -14.93 6.91
N TRP A 172 16.40 -14.42 5.70
CA TRP A 172 17.34 -13.32 5.45
C TRP A 172 16.69 -11.94 5.49
N ALA A 173 15.39 -11.84 5.77
CA ALA A 173 14.66 -10.58 5.75
C ALA A 173 15.31 -9.48 6.62
N ALA A 174 15.80 -9.82 7.80
CA ALA A 174 16.48 -8.86 8.68
C ALA A 174 17.79 -8.32 8.06
N ILE A 175 18.58 -9.20 7.43
CA ILE A 175 19.83 -8.83 6.76
C ILE A 175 19.52 -7.90 5.57
N VAL A 176 18.51 -8.24 4.78
CA VAL A 176 18.03 -7.43 3.65
C VAL A 176 17.64 -6.03 4.11
N TRP A 177 16.92 -5.91 5.23
CA TRP A 177 16.56 -4.61 5.80
C TRP A 177 17.78 -3.80 6.25
N ILE A 178 18.75 -4.43 6.91
CA ILE A 178 20.00 -3.77 7.32
C ILE A 178 20.75 -3.24 6.09
N VAL A 179 20.90 -4.07 5.05
CA VAL A 179 21.55 -3.68 3.79
C VAL A 179 20.83 -2.51 3.13
N PHE A 180 19.49 -2.47 3.17
CA PHE A 180 18.74 -1.33 2.64
C PHE A 180 18.95 -0.06 3.44
N ILE A 181 18.92 -0.12 4.77
CA ILE A 181 19.15 1.05 5.61
C ILE A 181 20.57 1.60 5.35
N ILE A 182 21.58 0.74 5.37
CA ILE A 182 22.96 1.11 5.08
C ILE A 182 23.07 1.70 3.67
N GLY A 183 22.44 1.06 2.68
CA GLY A 183 22.42 1.52 1.29
C GLY A 183 21.76 2.90 1.13
N MET A 184 20.64 3.16 1.80
CA MET A 184 19.99 4.48 1.79
C MET A 184 20.89 5.56 2.41
N ILE A 185 21.53 5.25 3.53
CA ILE A 185 22.45 6.17 4.23
C ILE A 185 23.68 6.44 3.34
N ALA A 186 24.33 5.41 2.81
CA ALA A 186 25.45 5.54 1.89
C ALA A 186 25.05 6.35 0.65
N GLY A 187 23.88 6.08 0.10
CA GLY A 187 23.26 6.84 -0.98
C GLY A 187 23.09 8.32 -0.66
N LEU A 188 22.67 8.65 0.56
CA LEU A 188 22.53 10.03 1.01
C LEU A 188 23.87 10.76 1.00
N PHE A 189 24.92 10.12 1.53
CA PHE A 189 26.28 10.67 1.54
C PHE A 189 26.88 10.82 0.14
N MET A 190 26.58 9.88 -0.75
CA MET A 190 27.06 9.90 -2.14
C MET A 190 26.28 10.82 -3.07
N ARG A 191 25.22 11.48 -2.58
CA ARG A 191 24.34 12.32 -3.41
C ARG A 191 25.08 13.40 -4.20
N SER A 192 26.10 14.03 -3.60
CA SER A 192 26.83 15.12 -4.24
C SER A 192 27.83 14.62 -5.30
N CYS A 193 28.40 13.44 -5.09
CA CYS A 193 29.45 12.89 -5.95
C CYS A 193 28.87 12.00 -7.06
N TRP A 194 27.93 11.11 -6.73
CA TRP A 194 27.22 10.22 -7.65
C TRP A 194 25.69 10.28 -7.46
N PRO A 195 25.02 11.31 -8.01
CA PRO A 195 23.57 11.51 -7.87
C PRO A 195 22.73 10.34 -8.40
N ALA A 196 23.19 9.64 -9.44
CA ALA A 196 22.50 8.48 -10.00
C ALA A 196 22.50 7.29 -9.02
N PHE A 197 23.64 6.97 -8.40
CA PHE A 197 23.74 5.92 -7.40
C PHE A 197 22.84 6.22 -6.19
N SER A 198 22.86 7.48 -5.73
CA SER A 198 21.97 7.98 -4.66
C SER A 198 20.49 7.76 -5.00
N ALA A 199 20.08 8.05 -6.23
CA ALA A 199 18.69 7.82 -6.64
C ALA A 199 18.30 6.33 -6.59
N PHE A 200 19.18 5.42 -7.02
CA PHE A 200 18.91 3.98 -6.99
C PHE A 200 18.88 3.42 -5.56
N SER A 201 19.81 3.82 -4.71
CA SER A 201 19.89 3.32 -3.33
C SER A 201 18.69 3.73 -2.47
N TRP A 202 18.04 4.85 -2.81
CA TRP A 202 16.77 5.26 -2.20
C TRP A 202 15.57 4.59 -2.85
N SER A 203 15.58 4.39 -4.17
CA SER A 203 14.45 3.81 -4.91
C SER A 203 14.23 2.34 -4.58
N ILE A 204 15.27 1.53 -4.47
CA ILE A 204 15.15 0.06 -4.27
C ILE A 204 14.38 -0.26 -2.96
N PRO A 205 14.74 0.28 -1.78
CA PRO A 205 14.03 -0.02 -0.55
C PRO A 205 12.59 0.49 -0.56
N LEU A 206 12.36 1.68 -1.11
CA LEU A 206 11.02 2.26 -1.20
C LEU A 206 10.10 1.45 -2.12
N VAL A 207 10.63 0.85 -3.19
CA VAL A 207 9.88 -0.04 -4.08
C VAL A 207 9.47 -1.32 -3.35
N LEU A 208 10.34 -1.86 -2.49
CA LEU A 208 10.03 -3.05 -1.71
C LEU A 208 9.03 -2.76 -0.58
N ILE A 209 9.11 -1.59 0.05
CA ILE A 209 8.07 -1.11 0.97
C ILE A 209 6.74 -0.99 0.23
N THR A 210 6.76 -0.37 -0.95
CA THR A 210 5.58 -0.23 -1.83
C THR A 210 4.99 -1.59 -2.21
N ALA A 211 5.85 -2.57 -2.52
CA ALA A 211 5.45 -3.94 -2.78
C ALA A 211 4.74 -4.56 -1.58
N CYS A 212 5.30 -4.46 -0.36
CA CYS A 212 4.65 -4.96 0.85
C CYS A 212 3.28 -4.31 1.12
N LEU A 213 3.17 -2.99 0.96
CA LEU A 213 1.90 -2.26 1.13
C LEU A 213 0.84 -2.69 0.10
N SER A 214 1.26 -2.99 -1.12
CA SER A 214 0.38 -3.53 -2.16
C SER A 214 -0.13 -4.94 -1.80
N GLN A 215 0.68 -5.78 -1.16
CA GLN A 215 0.23 -7.09 -0.63
C GLN A 215 -0.86 -6.91 0.43
N VAL A 216 -0.68 -5.96 1.36
CA VAL A 216 -1.67 -5.66 2.40
C VAL A 216 -3.00 -5.23 1.77
N SER A 217 -2.93 -4.40 0.73
CA SER A 217 -4.10 -3.95 -0.03
C SER A 217 -4.81 -5.13 -0.72
N GLY A 218 -4.05 -5.99 -1.41
CA GLY A 218 -4.58 -7.19 -2.07
C GLY A 218 -5.25 -8.15 -1.09
N ALA A 219 -4.66 -8.35 0.09
CA ALA A 219 -5.23 -9.17 1.15
C ALA A 219 -6.54 -8.58 1.70
N ALA A 220 -6.59 -7.27 1.96
CA ALA A 220 -7.80 -6.59 2.42
C ALA A 220 -8.95 -6.69 1.40
N PHE A 221 -8.67 -6.53 0.11
CA PHE A 221 -9.69 -6.67 -0.92
C PHE A 221 -10.16 -8.11 -1.11
N ALA A 222 -9.28 -9.10 -0.99
CA ALA A 222 -9.68 -10.50 -1.02
C ALA A 222 -10.60 -10.85 0.16
N GLN A 223 -10.26 -10.36 1.37
CA GLN A 223 -11.13 -10.49 2.54
C GLN A 223 -12.49 -9.84 2.31
N ALA A 224 -12.53 -8.63 1.72
CA ALA A 224 -13.78 -7.95 1.38
C ALA A 224 -14.65 -8.79 0.44
N VAL A 225 -14.06 -9.43 -0.58
CA VAL A 225 -14.80 -10.33 -1.47
C VAL A 225 -15.34 -11.56 -0.73
N LYS A 226 -14.57 -12.14 0.19
CA LYS A 226 -15.05 -13.26 1.01
C LYS A 226 -16.21 -12.86 1.92
N VAL A 227 -16.13 -11.70 2.56
CA VAL A 227 -17.24 -11.13 3.34
C VAL A 227 -18.47 -10.95 2.46
N ARG A 228 -18.32 -10.35 1.27
CA ARG A 228 -19.45 -10.14 0.35
C ARG A 228 -20.09 -11.46 -0.09
N ALA A 229 -19.30 -12.50 -0.33
CA ALA A 229 -19.82 -13.83 -0.67
C ALA A 229 -20.64 -14.40 0.49
N ILE A 230 -20.12 -14.35 1.72
CA ILE A 230 -20.85 -14.80 2.92
C ILE A 230 -22.16 -14.02 3.12
N GLU A 231 -22.11 -12.68 3.01
CA GLU A 231 -23.30 -11.82 3.14
C GLU A 231 -24.38 -12.21 2.12
N ARG A 232 -23.98 -12.55 0.89
CA ARG A 232 -24.87 -12.99 -0.18
C ARG A 232 -25.44 -14.38 0.09
N ASP A 233 -24.60 -15.34 0.44
CA ASP A 233 -24.97 -16.75 0.59
C ASP A 233 -25.86 -16.97 1.83
N ARG A 234 -25.64 -16.18 2.89
CA ARG A 234 -26.40 -16.26 4.14
C ARG A 234 -27.52 -15.23 4.25
N HIS A 235 -27.66 -14.34 3.27
CA HIS A 235 -28.61 -13.22 3.31
C HIS A 235 -28.48 -12.35 4.58
N ILE A 236 -27.25 -12.14 5.07
CA ILE A 236 -26.95 -11.31 6.24
C ILE A 236 -26.09 -10.12 5.87
N LEU A 237 -26.10 -9.07 6.70
CA LEU A 237 -25.18 -7.94 6.61
C LEU A 237 -24.30 -7.93 7.84
N LEU A 238 -22.98 -8.07 7.65
CA LEU A 238 -22.07 -8.17 8.79
C LEU A 238 -21.72 -6.77 9.31
N PRO A 239 -21.98 -6.47 10.59
CA PRO A 239 -21.63 -5.19 11.17
C PRO A 239 -20.10 -5.04 11.25
N SER A 240 -19.61 -3.80 11.20
CA SER A 240 -18.19 -3.50 11.41
C SER A 240 -17.72 -3.94 12.80
N CYS A 241 -16.48 -4.39 12.92
CA CYS A 241 -15.89 -4.70 14.21
C CYS A 241 -15.67 -3.41 15.01
N GLY A 242 -16.25 -3.35 16.21
CA GLY A 242 -16.16 -2.23 17.15
C GLY A 242 -14.92 -2.29 18.03
#